data_AF-A0A929G4I7-F1
#
_entry.id   AF-A0A929G4I7-F1
#
_cell.length_a   1.000
_cell.length_b   1.000
_cell.length_c   1.000
_cell.angle_alpha   90.00
_cell.angle_beta   90.00
_cell.angle_gamma   90.00
#
_symmetry.space_group_name_H-M   'P 1'
#
loop_
_entity.id
_entity.type
_entity.pdbx_description
1 polymer ?
#
loop_
_entity_poly.entity_id
_entity_poly.type
_entity_poly.pdbx_seq_one_letter_code
_entity_poly.pdbx_strand_id
1 'polypeptide(L)'
;MMTILMRLLREPLLHFFAAGALIFFIYSNNGGSGESSPDVISISAIQIDRLTTQFSSVWRRPPTNDELDSLVDGYVREEVYYREALALGLDQNDAVVRQRMRQKIEFLTDTSAQMLEPTEDELQAFLTANEKKYRQGSLWALEQIFLGQTPTPDSISQ
;
A
#
# COMPACT_ATOMS: atom_id res chain seq x y z
N MET A 1 -33.44 31.95 39.27
CA MET A 1 -32.69 31.36 38.13
C MET A 1 -32.23 32.42 37.12
N MET A 2 -33.12 33.29 36.59
CA MET A 2 -32.80 34.28 35.55
C MET A 2 -31.78 35.37 35.95
N THR A 3 -31.76 35.76 37.23
CA THR A 3 -30.89 36.82 37.76
C THR A 3 -29.43 36.40 37.90
N ILE A 4 -29.15 35.12 38.13
CA ILE A 4 -27.78 34.58 38.20
C ILE A 4 -27.19 34.51 36.78
N LEU A 5 -28.00 34.14 35.79
CA LEU A 5 -27.61 34.08 34.39
C LEU A 5 -27.21 35.46 33.85
N MET A 6 -28.02 36.49 34.13
CA MET A 6 -27.71 37.88 33.72
C MET A 6 -26.50 38.49 34.44
N ARG A 7 -26.17 38.00 35.64
CA ARG A 7 -24.98 38.42 36.39
C ARG A 7 -23.71 37.76 35.83
N LEU A 8 -23.77 36.47 35.50
CA LEU A 8 -22.70 35.77 34.79
C LEU A 8 -22.40 36.43 33.44
N LEU A 9 -23.44 36.83 32.70
CA LEU A 9 -23.35 37.54 31.42
C LEU A 9 -22.76 38.96 31.51
N ARG A 10 -22.53 39.51 32.71
CA ARG A 10 -21.88 40.82 32.91
C ARG A 10 -20.47 40.70 33.47
N GLU A 11 -19.99 39.49 33.75
CA GLU A 11 -18.64 39.31 34.27
C GLU A 11 -17.61 39.38 33.13
N PRO A 12 -16.56 40.21 33.24
CA PRO A 12 -15.55 40.37 32.19
C PRO A 12 -14.77 39.06 31.95
N LEU A 13 -14.65 38.20 32.96
CA LEU A 13 -14.03 36.88 32.84
C LEU A 13 -14.79 35.95 31.89
N LEU A 14 -16.12 36.01 31.89
CA LEU A 14 -16.93 35.15 31.02
C LEU A 14 -16.82 35.56 29.56
N HIS A 15 -16.70 36.86 29.29
CA HIS A 15 -16.41 37.39 27.96
C HIS A 15 -15.02 36.98 27.47
N PHE A 16 -14.01 37.04 28.35
CA PHE A 16 -12.66 36.59 28.02
C PHE A 16 -12.65 35.10 27.67
N PHE A 17 -13.34 34.27 28.47
CA PHE A 17 -13.45 32.84 28.22
C PHE A 17 -14.23 32.54 26.94
N ALA A 18 -15.35 33.22 26.70
CA ALA A 18 -16.14 33.07 25.48
C ALA A 18 -15.37 33.50 24.23
N ALA A 19 -14.62 34.60 24.30
CA ALA A 19 -13.75 35.06 23.21
C ALA A 19 -12.62 34.05 22.96
N GLY A 20 -11.97 33.54 24.00
CA GLY A 20 -10.95 32.50 23.89
C GLY A 20 -11.51 31.21 23.29
N ALA A 21 -12.68 30.77 23.75
CA ALA A 21 -13.37 29.60 23.21
C ALA A 21 -13.78 29.79 21.74
N LEU A 22 -14.22 30.99 21.36
CA LEU A 22 -14.56 31.33 19.98
C LEU A 22 -13.32 31.30 19.07
N ILE A 23 -12.21 31.90 19.50
CA ILE A 23 -10.93 31.87 18.76
C ILE A 23 -10.42 30.43 18.64
N PHE A 24 -10.47 29.66 19.72
CA PHE A 24 -10.06 28.26 19.72
C PHE A 24 -10.93 27.40 18.81
N PHE A 25 -12.24 27.64 18.79
CA PHE A 25 -13.18 26.93 17.92
C PHE A 25 -12.91 27.24 16.44
N ILE A 26 -12.68 28.51 16.09
CA ILE A 26 -12.30 28.93 14.73
C ILE A 26 -10.96 28.33 14.33
N TYR A 27 -9.96 28.35 15.22
CA TYR A 27 -8.64 27.77 14.97
C TYR A 27 -8.69 26.24 14.78
N SER A 28 -9.45 25.56 15.64
CA SER A 28 -9.68 24.11 15.58
C SER A 28 -10.32 23.68 14.27
N ASN A 29 -11.37 24.38 13.82
CA ASN A 29 -12.08 24.04 12.59
C ASN A 29 -11.28 24.33 11.31
N ASN A 30 -10.27 25.20 11.37
CA ASN A 30 -9.45 25.58 10.21
C ASN A 30 -8.18 24.73 10.03
N GLY A 31 -8.07 23.59 10.71
CA GLY A 31 -6.99 22.61 10.45
C GLY A 31 -5.73 22.82 11.29
N GLY A 32 -5.88 23.22 12.56
CA GLY A 32 -4.79 23.20 13.53
C GLY A 32 -4.40 21.79 13.99
N SER A 33 -4.13 20.86 13.07
CA SER A 33 -3.34 19.68 13.39
C SER A 33 -1.90 20.16 13.62
N GLY A 34 -1.37 19.94 14.83
CA GLY A 34 -0.02 20.32 15.25
C GLY A 34 1.08 19.53 14.54
N GLU A 35 1.07 19.53 13.21
CA GLU A 35 2.17 19.10 12.37
C GLU A 35 3.14 20.27 12.24
N SER A 36 4.43 19.96 12.41
CA SER A 36 5.57 20.86 12.18
C SER A 36 5.32 21.77 10.99
N SER A 37 5.66 23.06 11.12
CA SER A 37 5.45 24.10 10.10
C SER A 37 5.48 23.53 8.68
N PRO A 38 4.44 23.74 7.85
CA PRO A 38 4.30 23.08 6.54
C PRO A 38 5.54 23.19 5.64
N ASP A 39 6.34 24.23 5.85
CA ASP A 39 7.54 24.56 5.07
C ASP A 39 8.82 23.84 5.48
N VAL A 40 8.84 23.08 6.58
CA VAL A 40 10.06 22.37 7.04
C VAL A 40 9.96 20.87 6.74
N ILE A 41 10.92 20.38 5.95
CA ILE A 41 11.10 18.95 5.67
C ILE A 41 12.23 18.45 6.58
N SER A 42 11.86 17.73 7.65
CA SER A 42 12.83 17.08 8.53
C SER A 42 13.10 15.65 8.05
N ILE A 43 14.40 15.31 7.93
CA ILE A 43 14.84 13.98 7.52
C ILE A 43 15.44 13.31 8.75
N SER A 44 14.76 12.27 9.21
CA SER A 44 15.16 11.43 10.32
C SER A 44 16.25 10.44 9.92
N ALA A 45 17.01 9.96 10.90
CA ALA A 45 17.98 8.88 10.71
C ALA A 45 17.32 7.61 10.13
N ILE A 46 16.05 7.34 10.45
CA ILE A 46 15.29 6.20 9.92
C ILE A 46 15.08 6.35 8.40
N GLN A 47 14.77 7.55 7.92
CA GLN A 47 14.62 7.81 6.49
C GLN A 47 15.94 7.62 5.75
N ILE A 48 17.06 8.09 6.33
CA ILE A 48 18.41 7.91 5.77
C ILE A 48 18.77 6.42 5.69
N ASP A 49 18.49 5.65 6.75
CA ASP A 49 18.73 4.21 6.78
C ASP A 49 17.90 3.47 5.71
N ARG A 50 16.64 3.86 5.52
CA ARG A 50 15.78 3.31 4.47
C ARG A 50 16.34 3.59 3.07
N LEU A 51 16.76 4.83 2.79
CA LEU A 51 17.37 5.19 1.50
C LEU A 51 18.65 4.39 1.24
N THR A 52 19.48 4.25 2.26
CA THR A 52 20.72 3.47 2.22
C THR A 52 20.46 1.98 1.97
N THR A 53 19.47 1.40 2.67
CA THR A 53 19.08 0.00 2.52
C THR A 53 18.51 -0.28 1.13
N GLN A 54 17.65 0.61 0.63
CA GLN A 54 17.09 0.49 -0.72
C GLN A 54 18.18 0.55 -1.78
N PHE A 55 19.12 1.50 -1.69
CA PHE A 55 20.26 1.58 -2.61
C PHE A 55 21.09 0.29 -2.56
N SER A 56 21.43 -0.18 -1.36
CA SER A 56 22.26 -1.37 -1.15
C SER A 56 21.59 -2.65 -1.65
N SER A 57 20.27 -2.73 -1.64
CA SER A 57 19.52 -3.89 -2.17
C SER A 57 19.73 -4.11 -3.67
N VAL A 58 19.89 -3.01 -4.42
CA VAL A 58 20.08 -3.01 -5.88
C VAL A 58 21.57 -3.10 -6.22
N TRP A 59 22.39 -2.24 -5.61
CA TRP A 59 23.80 -2.07 -5.98
C TRP A 59 24.76 -2.99 -5.21
N ARG A 60 24.26 -3.72 -4.21
CA ARG A 60 25.02 -4.65 -3.36
C ARG A 60 26.22 -4.01 -2.65
N ARG A 61 26.17 -2.70 -2.44
CA ARG A 61 27.15 -1.89 -1.69
C ARG A 61 26.47 -0.67 -1.07
N PRO A 62 27.03 -0.05 -0.02
CA PRO A 62 26.54 1.22 0.48
C PRO A 62 26.76 2.36 -0.55
N PRO A 63 25.93 3.42 -0.50
CA PRO A 63 26.12 4.62 -1.30
C PRO A 63 27.37 5.38 -0.84
N THR A 64 28.01 6.07 -1.77
CA THR A 64 29.01 7.11 -1.48
C THR A 64 28.31 8.35 -0.91
N ASN A 65 29.08 9.30 -0.37
CA ASN A 65 28.50 10.54 0.18
C ASN A 65 27.72 11.32 -0.90
N ASP A 66 28.30 11.51 -2.09
CA ASP A 66 27.64 12.23 -3.19
C ASP A 66 26.36 11.52 -3.68
N GLU A 67 26.37 10.18 -3.69
CA GLU A 67 25.18 9.39 -4.01
C GLU A 67 24.11 9.51 -2.91
N LEU A 68 24.52 9.51 -1.64
CA LEU A 68 23.61 9.68 -0.51
C LEU A 68 22.96 11.06 -0.53
N ASP A 69 23.75 12.11 -0.79
CA ASP A 69 23.25 13.49 -0.94
C ASP A 69 22.24 13.57 -2.09
N SER A 70 22.52 12.92 -3.22
CA SER A 70 21.59 12.86 -4.35
C SER A 70 20.30 12.11 -4.03
N LEU A 71 20.37 11.04 -3.23
CA LEU A 71 19.19 10.30 -2.75
C LEU A 71 18.35 11.16 -1.80
N VAL A 72 19.00 11.90 -0.90
CA VAL A 72 18.35 12.82 0.03
C VAL A 72 17.66 13.95 -0.73
N ASP A 73 18.33 14.59 -1.68
CA ASP A 73 17.75 15.64 -2.52
C ASP A 73 16.55 15.13 -3.33
N GLY A 74 16.65 13.90 -3.85
CA GLY A 74 15.55 13.23 -4.53
C GLY A 74 14.34 13.05 -3.62
N TYR A 75 14.57 12.59 -2.40
CA TYR A 75 13.52 12.39 -1.39
C TYR A 75 12.86 13.71 -0.97
N VAL A 76 13.64 14.77 -0.74
CA VAL A 76 13.10 16.10 -0.41
C VAL A 76 12.21 16.61 -1.54
N ARG A 77 12.65 16.48 -2.80
CA ARG A 77 11.85 16.91 -3.95
C ARG A 77 10.54 16.14 -4.07
N GLU A 78 10.56 14.83 -3.83
CA GLU A 78 9.36 13.99 -3.78
C GLU A 78 8.38 14.50 -2.71
N GLU A 79 8.86 14.77 -1.50
CA GLU A 79 8.04 15.28 -0.40
C GLU A 79 7.43 16.66 -0.72
N VAL A 80 8.20 17.57 -1.33
CA VAL A 80 7.70 18.86 -1.80
C VAL A 80 6.55 18.68 -2.78
N TYR A 81 6.74 17.86 -3.83
CA TYR A 81 5.69 17.64 -4.81
C TYR A 81 4.47 16.94 -4.23
N TYR A 82 4.68 15.99 -3.32
CA TYR A 82 3.58 15.30 -2.65
C TYR A 82 2.72 16.27 -1.84
N ARG A 83 3.34 17.11 -1.01
CA ARG A 83 2.62 18.12 -0.21
C ARG A 83 1.89 19.13 -1.08
N GLU A 84 2.53 19.61 -2.14
CA GLU A 84 1.91 20.54 -3.08
C GLU A 84 0.73 19.90 -3.81
N ALA A 85 0.85 18.64 -4.23
CA ALA A 85 -0.24 17.91 -4.87
C ALA A 85 -1.46 17.77 -3.95
N LEU A 86 -1.23 17.54 -2.64
CA LEU A 86 -2.31 17.52 -1.64
C LEU A 86 -2.91 18.90 -1.41
N ALA A 87 -2.09 19.95 -1.33
CA ALA A 87 -2.56 21.33 -1.17
C ALA A 87 -3.44 21.78 -2.34
N LEU A 88 -3.12 21.31 -3.55
CA LEU A 88 -3.91 21.51 -4.77
C LEU A 88 -5.11 20.55 -4.90
N GLY A 89 -5.25 19.57 -3.99
CA GLY A 89 -6.32 18.57 -4.00
C GLY A 89 -6.27 17.61 -5.19
N LEU A 90 -5.08 17.33 -5.74
CA LEU A 90 -4.91 16.47 -6.92
C LEU A 90 -5.20 14.99 -6.64
N ASP A 91 -5.28 14.60 -5.37
CA ASP A 91 -5.71 13.28 -4.94
C ASP A 91 -7.24 13.10 -5.00
N GLN A 92 -8.00 14.20 -5.03
CA GLN A 92 -9.45 14.17 -4.95
C GLN A 92 -10.09 13.81 -6.29
N ASN A 93 -11.01 12.84 -6.25
CA ASN A 93 -11.76 12.36 -7.42
C ASN A 93 -10.88 11.82 -8.57
N ASP A 94 -9.61 11.53 -8.32
CA ASP A 94 -8.73 10.91 -9.30
C ASP A 94 -8.90 9.37 -9.30
N ALA A 95 -9.23 8.81 -10.46
CA ALA A 95 -9.48 7.39 -10.61
C ALA A 95 -8.20 6.53 -10.44
N VAL A 96 -7.03 7.07 -10.84
CA VAL A 96 -5.75 6.38 -10.72
C VAL A 96 -5.33 6.32 -9.25
N VAL A 97 -5.41 7.43 -8.51
CA VAL A 97 -5.12 7.49 -7.08
C VAL A 97 -6.04 6.54 -6.32
N ARG A 98 -7.36 6.57 -6.57
CA ARG A 98 -8.32 5.66 -5.94
C ARG A 98 -7.98 4.19 -6.21
N GLN A 99 -7.65 3.85 -7.45
CA GLN A 99 -7.26 2.49 -7.82
C GLN A 99 -5.99 2.04 -7.10
N ARG A 100 -4.97 2.91 -7.02
CA ARG A 100 -3.71 2.62 -6.31
C ARG A 100 -3.92 2.41 -4.81
N MET A 101 -4.80 3.20 -4.18
CA MET A 101 -5.12 3.03 -2.76
C MET A 101 -5.84 1.70 -2.50
N ARG A 102 -6.79 1.32 -3.37
CA ARG A 102 -7.42 -0.01 -3.29
C ARG A 102 -6.39 -1.14 -3.38
N GLN A 103 -5.49 -1.07 -4.36
CA GLN A 103 -4.43 -2.07 -4.53
C GLN A 103 -3.52 -2.17 -3.28
N LYS A 104 -3.18 -1.05 -2.65
CA LYS A 104 -2.39 -1.05 -1.40
C LYS A 104 -3.10 -1.77 -0.26
N ILE A 105 -4.42 -1.60 -0.13
CA ILE A 105 -5.21 -2.31 0.89
C ILE A 105 -5.28 -3.80 0.58
N GLU A 106 -5.57 -4.17 -0.67
CA GLU A 106 -5.61 -5.58 -1.11
C GLU A 106 -4.28 -6.30 -0.79
N PHE A 107 -3.15 -5.64 -1.05
CA PHE A 107 -1.83 -6.18 -0.70
C PHE A 107 -1.66 -6.45 0.80
N LEU A 108 -2.12 -5.52 1.66
CA LEU A 108 -2.03 -5.70 3.12
C LEU A 108 -2.91 -6.86 3.59
N THR A 109 -4.10 -7.02 3.01
CA THR A 109 -5.01 -8.12 3.37
C THR A 109 -4.49 -9.47 2.88
N ASP A 110 -3.93 -9.54 1.68
CA ASP A 110 -3.38 -10.80 1.14
C ASP A 110 -2.17 -11.29 1.95
N THR A 111 -1.32 -10.37 2.40
CA THR A 111 -0.17 -10.72 3.25
C THR A 111 -0.60 -11.35 4.58
N SER A 112 -1.74 -10.91 5.13
CA SER A 112 -2.27 -11.48 6.38
C SER A 112 -2.85 -12.89 6.22
N ALA A 113 -3.44 -13.19 5.07
CA ALA A 113 -3.94 -14.54 4.75
C ALA A 113 -2.80 -15.55 4.53
N GLN A 114 -1.64 -15.10 4.04
CA GLN A 114 -0.44 -15.94 3.89
C GLN A 114 0.24 -16.28 5.24
N MET A 115 -0.09 -15.60 6.33
CA MET A 115 0.50 -15.91 7.66
C MET A 115 -0.12 -17.12 8.35
N LEU A 116 -1.28 -17.60 7.91
CA LEU A 116 -1.81 -18.91 8.33
C LEU A 116 -1.26 -19.97 7.38
N GLU A 117 -0.05 -20.47 7.64
CA GLU A 117 0.40 -21.69 6.98
C GLU A 117 -0.48 -22.86 7.44
N PRO A 118 -1.16 -23.57 6.53
CA PRO A 118 -1.93 -24.75 6.88
C PRO A 118 -1.01 -25.80 7.51
N THR A 119 -1.49 -26.52 8.50
CA THR A 119 -0.77 -27.66 9.07
C THR A 119 -0.64 -28.78 8.04
N GLU A 120 0.38 -29.63 8.19
CA GLU A 120 0.57 -30.79 7.31
C GLU A 120 -0.68 -31.70 7.25
N ASP A 121 -1.37 -31.86 8.38
CA ASP A 121 -2.61 -32.65 8.46
C ASP A 121 -3.75 -32.04 7.64
N GLU A 122 -3.89 -30.71 7.65
CA GLU A 122 -4.87 -29.99 6.83
C GLU A 122 -4.54 -30.10 5.34
N LEU A 123 -3.25 -30.02 4.97
CA LEU A 123 -2.80 -30.20 3.59
C LEU A 123 -3.08 -31.62 3.09
N GLN A 124 -2.78 -32.63 3.90
CA GLN A 124 -3.02 -34.03 3.54
C GLN A 124 -4.51 -34.34 3.42
N ALA A 125 -5.34 -33.80 4.31
CA ALA A 125 -6.80 -33.92 4.24
C ALA A 125 -7.34 -33.24 2.97
N PHE A 126 -6.85 -32.04 2.64
CA PHE A 126 -7.25 -31.31 1.44
C PHE A 126 -6.83 -32.01 0.15
N LEU A 127 -5.60 -32.53 0.09
CA LEU A 127 -5.08 -33.31 -1.04
C LEU A 127 -5.96 -34.53 -1.29
N THR A 128 -6.27 -35.29 -0.23
CA THR A 128 -7.10 -36.50 -0.32
C THR A 128 -8.51 -36.16 -0.79
N ALA A 129 -9.10 -35.07 -0.27
CA ALA A 129 -10.44 -34.62 -0.67
C ALA A 129 -10.50 -34.10 -2.13
N ASN A 130 -9.38 -33.60 -2.68
CA ASN A 130 -9.31 -33.01 -4.02
C ASN A 130 -8.49 -33.84 -5.01
N GLU A 131 -8.27 -35.12 -4.74
CA GLU A 131 -7.34 -35.99 -5.46
C GLU A 131 -7.52 -35.94 -6.99
N LYS A 132 -8.76 -35.90 -7.47
CA LYS A 132 -9.09 -35.82 -8.92
C LYS A 132 -8.53 -34.58 -9.63
N LYS A 133 -8.34 -33.46 -8.92
CA LYS A 133 -7.77 -32.21 -9.48
C LYS A 133 -6.25 -32.25 -9.58
N TYR A 134 -5.60 -33.07 -8.75
CA TYR A 134 -4.15 -33.14 -8.62
C TYR A 134 -3.53 -34.40 -9.24
N ARG A 135 -4.35 -35.37 -9.67
CA ARG A 135 -3.88 -36.46 -10.52
C ARG A 135 -3.55 -35.91 -11.91
N GLN A 136 -2.31 -36.13 -12.37
CA GLN A 136 -2.01 -36.01 -13.78
C GLN A 136 -2.85 -37.03 -14.58
N GLY A 137 -3.49 -36.56 -15.64
CA GLY A 137 -4.22 -37.44 -16.55
C GLY A 137 -3.30 -38.50 -17.15
N SER A 138 -3.88 -39.64 -17.55
CA SER A 138 -3.13 -40.67 -18.26
C SER A 138 -2.48 -40.06 -19.50
N LEU A 139 -1.17 -40.21 -19.63
CA LEU A 139 -0.44 -39.85 -20.84
C LEU A 139 -0.63 -40.99 -21.85
N TRP A 140 -1.08 -40.64 -23.04
CA TRP A 140 -1.25 -41.58 -24.14
C TRP A 140 -0.09 -41.39 -25.12
N ALA A 141 0.66 -42.45 -25.37
CA ALA A 141 1.59 -42.50 -26.48
C ALA A 141 0.85 -43.08 -27.69
N LEU A 142 0.77 -42.30 -28.78
CA LEU A 142 0.16 -42.72 -30.04
C LEU A 142 1.24 -42.75 -31.12
N GLU A 143 1.37 -43.88 -31.79
CA GLU A 143 2.12 -43.99 -33.03
C GLU A 143 1.13 -44.13 -34.19
N GLN A 144 1.22 -43.22 -35.15
CA GLN A 144 0.36 -43.23 -36.34
C GLN A 144 1.24 -43.52 -37.57
N ILE A 145 0.99 -44.67 -38.19
CA ILE A 145 1.64 -45.06 -39.45
C ILE A 145 0.66 -44.79 -40.58
N PHE A 146 1.01 -43.89 -41.50
CA PHE A 146 0.20 -43.59 -42.68
C PHE A 146 0.55 -44.55 -43.82
N LEU A 147 -0.44 -45.32 -44.31
CA LEU A 147 -0.26 -46.34 -45.35
C LEU A 147 -0.65 -45.86 -46.77
N GLY A 148 -0.94 -44.56 -46.95
CA GLY A 148 -1.41 -44.02 -48.24
C GLY A 148 -2.92 -44.17 -48.45
N GLN A 149 -3.41 -43.71 -49.61
CA GLN A 149 -4.85 -43.72 -49.95
C GLN A 149 -5.34 -45.07 -50.50
N THR A 150 -4.42 -45.93 -50.97
CA THR A 150 -4.73 -47.28 -51.48
C THR A 150 -3.67 -48.27 -50.95
N PRO A 151 -3.81 -48.74 -49.69
CA PRO A 151 -2.84 -49.65 -49.10
C PRO A 151 -2.86 -51.01 -49.81
N THR A 152 -1.68 -51.54 -50.13
CA THR A 152 -1.50 -52.90 -50.66
C THR A 152 -1.40 -53.92 -49.52
N PRO A 153 -1.77 -55.20 -49.70
CA PRO A 153 -1.71 -56.22 -48.65
C PRO A 153 -0.33 -56.32 -47.95
N ASP A 154 0.77 -56.15 -48.71
CA ASP A 154 2.14 -56.15 -48.18
C ASP A 154 2.46 -54.97 -47.25
N SER A 155 1.67 -53.89 -47.30
CA SER A 155 1.85 -52.70 -46.43
C SER A 155 1.23 -52.86 -45.04
N ILE A 156 0.45 -53.93 -44.82
CA ILE A 156 -0.28 -54.21 -43.57
C ILE A 156 0.45 -55.27 -42.73
N SER A 157 1.41 -55.98 -43.30
CA SER A 157 2.22 -56.97 -42.60
C SER A 157 3.37 -56.31 -41.82
N GLN A 158 3.11 -55.96 -40.56
CA GLN A 158 4.10 -55.86 -39.49
C GLN A 158 3.64 -56.67 -38.29
#